data_AF-A0A1B7V2X4-F1
#
_entry.id   AF-A0A1B7V2X4-F1
#
_cell.length_a   1.000
_cell.length_b   1.000
_cell.length_c   1.000
_cell.angle_alpha   90.00
_cell.angle_beta   90.00
_cell.angle_gamma   90.00
#
_symmetry.space_group_name_H-M   'P 1'
#
loop_
_entity.id
_entity.type
_entity.pdbx_description
1 polymer ?
#
loop_
_entity_poly.entity_id
_entity_poly.type
_entity_poly.pdbx_seq_one_letter_code
_entity_poly.pdbx_strand_id
1 'polypeptide(L)'
;MARPAHASQTIDATGTHLSCVMSPHSATPKKVCIQVSNISPAVAKEPMQIAQVDTNNPKELEFSDAESDLAIKLFGCDCPVCINAARQLNGSAPLPV
;
A
#
# COMPACT_ATOMS: atom_id res chain seq x y z
N MET A 1 5.05 22.15 -25.50
CA MET A 1 4.67 20.81 -24.98
C MET A 1 5.62 20.44 -23.84
N ALA A 2 5.21 20.68 -22.59
CA ALA A 2 6.02 20.41 -21.41
C ALA A 2 5.65 19.03 -20.84
N ARG A 3 6.61 18.12 -20.73
CA ARG A 3 6.45 16.85 -20.03
C ARG A 3 6.70 17.14 -18.54
N PRO A 4 5.72 16.98 -17.63
CA PRO A 4 6.02 17.09 -16.21
C PRO A 4 6.91 15.92 -15.82
N ALA A 5 8.04 16.20 -15.19
CA ALA A 5 8.90 15.16 -14.66
C ALA A 5 8.15 14.45 -13.51
N HIS A 6 7.85 13.17 -13.70
CA HIS A 6 7.33 12.30 -12.65
C HIS A 6 8.36 12.26 -11.50
N ALA A 7 7.95 12.70 -10.31
CA ALA A 7 8.77 12.62 -9.11
C ALA A 7 8.75 11.18 -8.57
N SER A 8 9.48 10.27 -9.21
CA SER A 8 9.57 8.87 -8.79
C SER A 8 10.93 8.49 -8.21
N GLN A 9 11.89 9.40 -8.15
CA GLN A 9 13.21 9.09 -7.60
C GLN A 9 13.30 9.62 -6.18
N THR A 10 12.85 8.79 -5.24
CA THR A 10 13.50 8.75 -3.93
C THR A 10 14.94 8.36 -4.21
N ILE A 11 15.86 9.33 -4.08
CA ILE A 11 17.29 9.04 -4.09
C ILE A 11 17.48 8.09 -2.91
N ASP A 12 17.62 6.80 -3.20
CA ASP A 12 18.13 5.86 -2.23
C ASP A 12 19.48 6.42 -1.76
N ALA A 13 19.55 6.75 -0.47
CA ALA A 13 20.77 7.22 0.17
C ALA A 13 21.72 6.04 0.38
N THR A 14 22.02 5.32 -0.69
CA THR A 14 22.97 4.20 -0.70
C THR A 14 24.36 4.79 -0.47
N GLY A 15 24.71 4.96 0.81
CA GLY A 15 26.03 5.38 1.25
C GLY A 15 26.05 6.36 2.42
N THR A 16 24.99 7.16 2.66
CA THR A 16 25.01 8.22 3.69
C THR A 16 24.07 7.99 4.87
N HIS A 17 23.20 6.97 4.86
CA HIS A 17 22.23 6.68 5.93
C HIS A 17 21.32 7.87 6.30
N LEU A 18 21.12 8.82 5.38
CA LEU A 18 20.28 10.00 5.59
C LEU A 18 19.07 9.95 4.67
N SER A 19 17.86 10.02 5.21
CA SER A 19 16.62 10.12 4.45
C SER A 19 16.02 11.51 4.61
N CYS A 20 15.49 12.08 3.53
CA CYS A 20 14.80 13.37 3.57
C CYS A 20 13.30 13.14 3.80
N VAL A 21 12.77 13.60 4.94
CA VAL A 21 11.35 13.49 5.30
C VAL A 21 10.72 14.86 5.50
N MET A 22 9.39 14.95 5.35
CA MET A 22 8.65 16.17 5.67
C MET A 22 8.66 16.38 7.20
N SER A 23 8.95 17.61 7.65
CA SER A 23 8.96 17.92 9.08
C SER A 23 7.54 17.92 9.64
N PRO A 24 7.21 17.08 10.64
CA PRO A 24 5.89 17.09 11.28
C PRO A 24 5.71 18.28 12.22
N HIS A 25 6.77 19.02 12.52
CA HIS A 25 6.78 20.12 13.48
C HIS A 25 6.82 21.51 12.82
N SER A 26 6.71 21.59 11.50
CA SER A 26 6.70 22.87 10.79
C SER A 26 5.32 23.20 10.24
N ALA A 27 4.84 24.41 10.49
CA ALA A 27 3.61 24.94 9.92
C ALA A 27 3.66 25.13 8.38
N THR A 28 4.85 24.95 7.78
CA THR A 28 5.09 25.04 6.34
C THR A 28 5.83 23.78 5.87
N PRO A 29 5.61 23.29 4.64
CA PRO A 29 6.20 22.04 4.17
C PRO A 29 7.71 22.20 3.99
N LYS A 30 8.46 21.95 5.06
CA LYS A 30 9.92 21.93 5.10
C LYS A 30 10.41 20.49 5.18
N LYS A 31 11.41 20.16 4.38
CA LYS A 31 12.09 18.86 4.43
C LYS A 31 13.24 18.90 5.43
N VAL A 32 13.40 17.85 6.21
CA VAL A 32 14.51 17.64 7.14
C VAL A 32 15.19 16.31 6.84
N CYS A 33 16.50 16.23 7.10
CA CYS A 33 17.23 14.96 6.99
C CYS A 33 17.11 14.21 8.32
N ILE A 34 16.72 12.94 8.26
CA ILE A 34 16.75 12.01 9.39
C ILE A 34 17.79 10.94 9.13
N GLN A 35 18.49 10.52 10.18
CA GLN A 35 19.37 9.36 10.11
C GLN A 35 18.53 8.10 10.20
N VAL A 36 18.68 7.18 9.25
CA VAL A 36 18.01 5.88 9.27
C VAL A 36 18.92 4.82 9.83
N SER A 37 18.40 3.96 10.70
CA SER A 37 19.14 2.82 11.24
C SER A 37 19.44 1.81 10.13
N ASN A 38 20.60 1.13 10.22
CA ASN A 38 20.92 -0.06 9.40
C ASN A 38 20.04 -1.23 9.83
N ILE A 39 18.76 -1.17 9.49
CA ILE A 39 17.90 -2.33 9.53
C ILE A 39 18.20 -3.03 8.20
N SER A 40 18.85 -4.20 8.27
CA SER A 40 18.91 -5.12 7.12
C SER A 40 17.51 -5.14 6.53
N PRO A 41 17.32 -4.91 5.20
CA PRO A 41 16.00 -4.91 4.61
C PRO A 41 15.34 -6.20 5.10
N ALA A 42 14.32 -6.06 5.95
CA ALA A 42 13.61 -7.19 6.49
C ALA A 42 13.29 -8.05 5.27
N VAL A 43 13.82 -9.29 5.27
CA VAL A 43 13.68 -10.28 4.18
C VAL A 43 12.42 -9.91 3.44
N ALA A 44 12.58 -9.40 2.21
CA ALA A 44 11.46 -8.91 1.43
C ALA A 44 10.37 -9.97 1.62
N LYS A 45 9.33 -9.64 2.39
CA LYS A 45 8.14 -10.47 2.43
C LYS A 45 7.86 -10.66 0.96
N GLU A 46 7.90 -11.92 0.52
CA GLU A 46 7.70 -12.30 -0.88
C GLU A 46 6.75 -11.28 -1.47
N PRO A 47 7.15 -10.52 -2.50
CA PRO A 47 6.29 -9.48 -3.05
C PRO A 47 4.97 -10.19 -3.25
N MET A 48 3.96 -9.80 -2.45
CA MET A 48 2.65 -10.37 -2.58
C MET A 48 2.33 -10.09 -4.02
N GLN A 49 2.35 -11.12 -4.85
CA GLN A 49 2.17 -10.99 -6.28
C GLN A 49 0.73 -10.55 -6.39
N ILE A 50 0.51 -9.24 -6.38
CA ILE A 50 -0.70 -8.64 -6.86
C ILE A 50 -0.62 -8.98 -8.34
N ALA A 51 -1.25 -10.09 -8.71
CA ALA A 51 -1.43 -10.43 -10.11
C ALA A 51 -1.97 -9.15 -10.76
N GLN A 52 -1.28 -8.66 -11.78
CA GLN A 52 -1.81 -7.58 -12.58
C GLN A 52 -3.11 -8.11 -13.18
N VAL A 53 -4.24 -7.73 -12.56
CA VAL A 53 -5.57 -7.99 -13.09
C VAL A 53 -5.60 -7.37 -14.47
N ASP A 54 -5.79 -8.22 -15.47
CA ASP A 54 -5.97 -7.83 -16.86
C ASP A 54 -7.08 -6.77 -16.92
N THR A 55 -6.69 -5.52 -17.18
CA THR A 55 -7.59 -4.36 -17.13
C THR A 55 -8.67 -4.43 -18.23
N ASN A 56 -8.60 -5.43 -19.13
CA ASN A 56 -9.52 -5.59 -20.25
C ASN A 56 -10.76 -6.45 -19.94
N ASN A 57 -10.84 -7.05 -18.75
CA ASN A 57 -12.06 -7.73 -18.32
C ASN A 57 -12.20 -7.57 -16.80
N PRO A 58 -12.89 -6.52 -16.30
CA PRO A 58 -13.23 -6.45 -14.90
C PRO A 58 -14.17 -7.61 -14.64
N LYS A 59 -13.63 -8.76 -14.23
CA LYS A 59 -14.44 -9.82 -13.68
C LYS A 59 -15.02 -9.24 -12.41
N GLU A 60 -16.26 -8.78 -12.50
CA GLU A 60 -17.00 -8.18 -11.40
C GLU A 60 -16.92 -9.18 -10.24
N LEU A 61 -16.19 -8.79 -9.19
CA LEU A 61 -16.07 -9.61 -8.00
C LEU A 61 -17.41 -9.48 -7.28
N GLU A 62 -18.26 -10.49 -7.39
CA GLU A 62 -19.49 -10.53 -6.62
C GLU A 62 -19.15 -10.86 -5.15
N PHE A 63 -19.23 -9.85 -4.31
CA PHE A 63 -19.27 -9.95 -2.85
C PHE A 63 -20.63 -9.46 -2.35
N SER A 64 -21.06 -9.99 -1.21
CA SER A 64 -22.31 -9.54 -0.58
C SER A 64 -22.13 -8.20 0.13
N ASP A 65 -23.17 -7.37 0.19
CA ASP A 65 -23.20 -6.14 1.00
C ASP A 65 -22.77 -6.41 2.45
N ALA A 66 -23.13 -7.56 3.02
CA ALA A 66 -22.75 -7.95 4.37
C ALA A 66 -21.23 -8.15 4.52
N GLU A 67 -20.54 -8.63 3.49
CA GLU A 67 -19.08 -8.78 3.49
C GLU A 67 -18.38 -7.43 3.37
N SER A 68 -18.96 -6.51 2.60
CA SER A 68 -18.51 -5.13 2.48
C SER A 68 -18.65 -4.37 3.81
N ASP A 69 -19.82 -4.43 4.44
CA ASP A 69 -20.09 -3.78 5.73
C ASP A 69 -19.16 -4.30 6.83
N LEU A 70 -18.88 -5.60 6.83
CA LEU A 70 -17.96 -6.23 7.76
C LEU A 70 -16.52 -5.71 7.53
N ALA A 71 -16.06 -5.67 6.27
CA ALA A 71 -14.74 -5.16 5.92
C ALA A 71 -14.56 -3.69 6.31
N ILE A 72 -15.56 -2.84 6.06
CA ILE A 72 -15.57 -1.44 6.48
C ILE A 72 -15.53 -1.34 8.00
N LYS A 73 -16.32 -2.15 8.72
CA LYS A 73 -16.34 -2.13 10.19
C LYS A 73 -15.02 -2.56 10.82
N LEU A 74 -14.29 -3.50 10.21
CA LEU A 74 -13.01 -3.98 10.75
C LEU A 74 -11.79 -3.17 10.27
N PHE A 75 -11.78 -2.75 9.02
CA PHE A 75 -10.60 -2.18 8.34
C PHE A 75 -10.81 -0.76 7.83
N GLY A 76 -12.05 -0.24 7.85
CA GLY A 76 -12.38 1.10 7.36
C GLY A 76 -12.44 1.23 5.83
N CYS A 77 -12.36 0.11 5.10
CA CYS A 77 -12.37 0.06 3.64
C CYS A 77 -12.92 -1.30 3.16
N ASP A 78 -13.59 -1.30 2.00
CA ASP A 78 -14.20 -2.45 1.32
C ASP A 78 -13.37 -2.94 0.12
N CYS A 79 -12.07 -2.67 0.13
CA CYS A 79 -11.16 -3.16 -0.91
C CYS A 79 -11.18 -4.70 -1.00
N PRO A 80 -10.90 -5.34 -2.16
CA PRO A 80 -10.90 -6.80 -2.28
C PRO A 80 -9.98 -7.52 -1.27
N VAL A 81 -8.86 -6.88 -0.90
CA VAL A 81 -7.96 -7.37 0.16
C VAL A 81 -8.64 -7.32 1.54
N CYS A 82 -9.36 -6.25 1.82
CA CYS A 82 -10.10 -5.99 3.05
C CYS A 82 -11.25 -7.00 3.21
N ILE A 83 -11.99 -7.26 2.12
CA ILE A 83 -13.04 -8.27 2.04
C ILE A 83 -12.47 -9.67 2.25
N ASN A 84 -11.33 -10.01 1.62
CA ASN A 84 -10.68 -11.30 1.83
C ASN A 84 -10.17 -11.49 3.26
N ALA A 85 -9.69 -10.43 3.91
CA ALA A 85 -9.30 -10.49 5.32
C ALA A 85 -10.53 -10.72 6.21
N ALA A 86 -11.65 -10.04 5.95
CA ALA A 86 -12.92 -10.26 6.63
C ALA A 86 -13.43 -11.70 6.45
N ARG A 87 -13.38 -12.24 5.23
CA ARG A 87 -13.79 -13.61 4.89
C ARG A 87 -12.96 -14.65 5.65
N GLN A 88 -11.65 -14.49 5.70
CA GLN A 88 -10.76 -15.38 6.45
C GLN A 88 -11.07 -15.37 7.96
N LEU A 89 -11.36 -14.20 8.55
CA LEU A 89 -11.75 -14.10 9.95
C LEU A 89 -13.11 -14.77 10.23
N ASN A 90 -13.99 -14.81 9.23
CA ASN A 90 -15.31 -15.45 9.31
C ASN A 90 -15.30 -16.92 8.85
N GLY A 91 -14.12 -17.48 8.54
CA GLY A 91 -13.95 -18.87 8.09
C GLY A 91 -14.43 -19.15 6.66
N SER A 92 -14.67 -18.13 5.84
CA SER A 92 -15.04 -18.28 4.44
C SER A 92 -13.82 -18.23 3.51
N ALA A 93 -13.93 -18.89 2.36
CA ALA A 93 -12.86 -18.92 1.37
C ALA A 93 -12.65 -17.53 0.75
N PRO A 94 -11.39 -17.09 0.53
CA PRO A 94 -11.10 -15.82 -0.12
C PRO A 94 -11.57 -15.82 -1.58
N LEU A 95 -12.01 -14.66 -2.05
CA LEU A 95 -12.30 -14.39 -3.45
C LEU A 95 -11.00 -14.35 -4.26
N PRO A 96 -11.03 -14.79 -5.53
CA PRO A 96 -9.88 -14.67 -6.42
C PRO A 96 -9.65 -13.19 -6.73
N VAL A 97 -8.59 -12.62 -6.17
CA VAL A 97 -8.19 -11.22 -6.34
C VAL A 97 -6.94 -11.10 -7.21
#